data_AF-A0A2G3E4E8-F1
#
_entry.id   AF-A0A2G3E4E8-F1
#
_cell.length_a   1.000
_cell.length_b   1.000
_cell.length_c   1.000
_cell.angle_alpha   90.00
_cell.angle_beta   90.00
_cell.angle_gamma   90.00
#
_symmetry.space_group_name_H-M   'P 1'
#
loop_
_entity.id
_entity.type
_entity.pdbx_description
1 polymer ?
#
loop_
_entity_poly.entity_id
_entity_poly.type
_entity_poly.pdbx_seq_one_letter_code
_entity_poly.pdbx_strand_id
1 'polypeptide(L)'
;MSGNNHHDAEFAFTVEGTKWETDYRRKTDDSSAYMKCTYITSGDSYTAHAIANNTGKHGGSTDVSNGYVYVFKKGTTKKIRNWTYERGFKYEAIFMSPNYGHKMHAEGLWSPDSI
;
A
#
# COMPACT_ATOMS: atom_id res chain seq x y z
N MET A 1 -25.44 -16.22 -6.33
CA MET A 1 -25.18 -15.95 -4.90
C MET A 1 -23.67 -16.04 -4.75
N SER A 2 -22.89 -15.13 -4.17
CA SER A 2 -23.08 -13.92 -3.39
C SER A 2 -21.77 -13.11 -3.54
N GLY A 3 -21.81 -11.80 -3.31
CA GLY A 3 -20.82 -10.82 -3.77
C GLY A 3 -19.38 -10.96 -3.24
N ASN A 4 -18.43 -10.88 -4.16
CA ASN A 4 -17.01 -10.64 -3.86
C ASN A 4 -16.79 -9.12 -3.73
N ASN A 5 -17.15 -8.55 -2.59
CA ASN A 5 -16.90 -7.15 -2.28
C ASN A 5 -15.49 -6.98 -1.71
N HIS A 6 -14.46 -7.43 -2.44
CA HIS A 6 -13.08 -7.11 -2.13
C HIS A 6 -12.80 -5.71 -2.70
N HIS A 7 -13.23 -4.68 -1.96
CA HIS A 7 -13.17 -3.30 -2.44
C HIS A 7 -11.72 -2.88 -2.59
N ASP A 8 -11.24 -2.79 -3.83
CA ASP A 8 -10.08 -1.97 -4.17
C ASP A 8 -10.34 -0.54 -3.68
N ALA A 9 -9.36 0.03 -2.99
CA ALA A 9 -9.38 1.39 -2.53
C ALA A 9 -8.58 2.27 -3.48
N GLU A 10 -9.18 3.34 -3.97
CA GLU A 10 -8.43 4.40 -4.62
C GLU A 10 -7.47 5.04 -3.62
N PHE A 11 -6.24 5.30 -4.08
CA PHE A 11 -5.31 6.18 -3.40
C PHE A 11 -4.89 7.28 -4.36
N ALA A 12 -4.69 8.48 -3.83
CA ALA A 12 -4.07 9.59 -4.51
C ALA A 12 -3.22 10.35 -3.51
N PHE A 13 -1.95 10.59 -3.83
CA PHE A 13 -1.07 11.36 -2.96
C PHE A 13 -0.11 12.22 -3.77
N THR A 14 0.26 13.34 -3.15
CA THR A 14 1.31 14.22 -3.62
C THR A 14 2.33 14.34 -2.51
N VAL A 15 3.57 13.99 -2.79
CA VAL A 15 4.69 14.05 -1.84
C VAL A 15 5.78 14.96 -2.37
N GLU A 16 6.32 15.80 -1.50
CA GLU A 16 7.49 16.64 -1.76
C GLU A 16 8.65 16.13 -0.92
N GLY A 17 9.36 15.12 -1.44
CA GLY A 17 10.51 14.49 -0.76
C GLY A 17 10.20 13.70 0.52
N THR A 18 8.93 13.66 0.95
CA THR A 18 8.49 12.95 2.16
C THR A 18 7.80 11.63 1.84
N LYS A 19 7.72 10.78 2.87
CA LYS A 19 6.97 9.53 2.88
C LYS A 19 5.47 9.76 3.03
N TRP A 20 4.66 8.87 2.49
CA TRP A 20 3.21 8.87 2.64
C TRP A 20 2.69 7.46 2.96
N GLU A 21 1.53 7.36 3.59
CA GLU A 21 0.87 6.08 3.87
C GLU A 21 -0.61 6.18 3.50
N THR A 22 -1.18 5.10 2.97
CA THR A 22 -2.62 5.00 2.72
C THR A 22 -3.40 5.00 4.03
N ASP A 23 -4.71 5.26 3.95
CA ASP A 23 -5.61 4.92 5.04
C ASP A 23 -5.50 3.44 5.40
N TYR A 24 -5.69 3.12 6.68
CA TYR A 24 -5.67 1.74 7.16
C TYR A 24 -6.96 1.02 6.78
N ARG A 25 -6.82 -0.21 6.31
CA ARG A 25 -7.93 -1.11 5.98
C ARG A 25 -7.81 -2.40 6.75
N ARG A 26 -8.95 -3.01 7.09
CA ARG A 26 -8.97 -4.25 7.87
C ARG A 26 -8.39 -5.38 7.03
N LYS A 27 -7.42 -6.11 7.59
CA LYS A 27 -6.88 -7.36 7.05
C LYS A 27 -7.70 -8.51 7.63
N THR A 28 -8.19 -9.41 6.79
CA THR A 28 -9.07 -10.50 7.24
C THR A 28 -8.53 -11.89 7.00
N ASP A 29 -7.49 -12.01 6.17
CA ASP A 29 -6.79 -13.26 5.87
C ASP A 29 -5.27 -13.08 5.78
N ASP A 30 -4.55 -14.16 5.46
CA ASP A 30 -3.10 -14.24 5.26
C ASP A 30 -2.66 -14.01 3.80
N SER A 31 -3.57 -13.53 2.94
CA SER A 31 -3.23 -13.25 1.54
C SER A 31 -2.29 -12.05 1.43
N SER A 32 -1.52 -11.98 0.35
CA SER A 32 -0.75 -10.78 0.02
C SER A 32 -1.67 -9.61 -0.31
N ALA A 33 -1.23 -8.38 -0.03
CA ALA A 33 -1.92 -7.19 -0.48
C ALA A 33 -1.78 -7.05 -2.00
N TYR A 34 -2.63 -6.24 -2.61
CA TYR A 34 -2.57 -5.91 -4.03
C TYR A 34 -2.40 -4.40 -4.20
N MET A 35 -1.60 -3.98 -5.18
CA MET A 35 -1.47 -2.57 -5.53
C MET A 35 -1.26 -2.38 -7.03
N LYS A 36 -1.90 -1.34 -7.57
CA LYS A 36 -1.80 -0.89 -8.95
C LYS A 36 -1.56 0.61 -9.01
N CYS A 37 -0.53 1.04 -9.71
CA CYS A 37 -0.29 2.46 -10.02
C CYS A 37 -0.94 2.80 -11.37
N THR A 38 -1.99 3.62 -11.36
CA THR A 38 -2.70 4.06 -12.57
C THR A 38 -2.10 5.33 -13.15
N TYR A 39 -1.64 6.21 -12.28
CA TYR A 39 -1.01 7.47 -12.64
C TYR A 39 0.22 7.74 -11.77
N ILE A 40 1.22 8.36 -12.37
CA ILE A 40 2.36 8.98 -11.69
C ILE A 40 2.92 10.08 -12.60
N THR A 41 3.50 11.12 -12.01
CA THR A 41 4.29 12.13 -12.74
C THR A 41 5.26 11.45 -13.71
N SER A 42 5.34 11.97 -14.94
CA SER A 42 6.10 11.32 -16.02
C SER A 42 7.58 11.15 -15.65
N GLY A 43 8.10 9.93 -15.78
CA GLY A 43 9.49 9.58 -15.46
C GLY A 43 9.73 9.21 -14.01
N ASP A 44 8.75 9.40 -13.11
CA ASP A 44 8.91 9.12 -11.69
C ASP A 44 8.62 7.66 -11.32
N SER A 45 9.01 7.32 -10.08
CA SER A 45 8.72 6.05 -9.44
C SER A 45 8.72 6.21 -7.92
N TYR A 46 8.04 5.29 -7.24
CA TYR A 46 8.09 5.18 -5.79
C TYR A 46 8.34 3.74 -5.36
N THR A 47 8.82 3.57 -4.14
CA THR A 47 8.86 2.28 -3.45
C THR A 47 7.68 2.16 -2.51
N ALA A 48 7.12 0.96 -2.40
CA ALA A 48 6.03 0.66 -1.49
C ALA A 48 6.24 -0.66 -0.75
N HIS A 49 5.75 -0.71 0.48
CA HIS A 49 5.74 -1.90 1.33
C HIS A 49 4.58 -1.85 2.35
N ALA A 50 4.23 -3.01 2.92
CA ALA A 50 3.13 -3.12 3.88
C ALA A 50 3.53 -2.69 5.30
N ILE A 51 2.68 -1.90 5.93
CA ILE A 51 2.74 -1.53 7.35
C ILE A 51 1.41 -1.88 8.02
N ALA A 52 1.43 -2.15 9.33
CA ALA A 52 0.23 -2.58 10.04
C ALA A 52 0.12 -1.99 11.45
N ASN A 53 -1.11 -1.98 11.97
CA ASN A 53 -1.40 -1.73 13.38
C ASN A 53 -2.73 -2.40 13.80
N ASN A 54 -3.11 -2.19 15.06
CA ASN A 54 -4.34 -2.76 15.64
C ASN A 54 -5.48 -1.77 15.83
N THR A 55 -5.26 -0.48 15.53
CA THR A 55 -6.23 0.59 15.80
C THR A 55 -6.95 1.06 14.54
N GLY A 56 -6.38 0.81 13.35
CA GLY A 56 -6.86 1.34 12.08
C GLY A 56 -6.68 2.86 11.95
N LYS A 57 -5.81 3.46 12.77
CA LYS A 57 -5.54 4.91 12.78
C LYS A 57 -4.08 5.18 12.42
N HIS A 58 -3.81 6.34 11.84
CA HIS A 58 -2.44 6.81 11.61
C HIS A 58 -1.65 6.95 12.91
N GLY A 59 -0.35 6.64 12.84
CA GLY A 59 0.58 6.67 13.97
C GLY A 59 0.76 5.31 14.66
N GLY A 60 2.01 5.03 15.08
CA GLY A 60 2.35 3.77 15.78
C GLY A 60 2.26 2.53 14.90
N SER A 61 2.70 2.62 13.65
CA SER A 61 2.70 1.51 12.70
C SER A 61 3.94 0.62 12.83
N THR A 62 3.79 -0.64 12.43
CA THR A 62 4.86 -1.64 12.38
C THR A 62 5.09 -2.07 10.93
N ASP A 63 6.35 -2.13 10.51
CA ASP A 63 6.72 -2.75 9.24
C ASP A 63 6.45 -4.27 9.30
N VAL A 64 5.56 -4.71 8.42
CA VAL A 64 5.16 -6.13 8.28
C VAL A 64 5.56 -6.69 6.92
N SER A 65 6.40 -5.97 6.18
CA SER A 65 6.89 -6.37 4.86
C SER A 65 8.02 -7.39 4.91
N ASN A 66 8.66 -7.63 6.06
CA ASN A 66 9.86 -8.46 6.18
C ASN A 66 10.99 -8.07 5.20
N GLY A 67 11.14 -6.77 4.92
CA GLY A 67 12.15 -6.26 4.01
C GLY A 67 11.79 -6.37 2.52
N TYR A 68 10.59 -6.85 2.19
CA TYR A 68 10.10 -6.85 0.81
C TYR A 68 9.60 -5.46 0.42
N VAL A 69 10.33 -4.81 -0.50
CA VAL A 69 10.01 -3.48 -1.03
C VAL A 69 9.83 -3.56 -2.54
N TYR A 70 8.81 -2.88 -3.06
CA TYR A 70 8.42 -2.96 -4.46
C TYR A 70 8.46 -1.60 -5.13
N VAL A 71 9.15 -1.51 -6.26
CA VAL A 71 9.14 -0.30 -7.10
C VAL A 71 7.89 -0.27 -7.99
N PHE A 72 7.23 0.87 -8.04
CA PHE A 72 6.09 1.16 -8.90
C PHE A 72 6.38 2.29 -9.88
N LYS A 73 5.98 2.07 -11.13
CA LYS A 73 5.90 3.05 -12.21
C LYS A 73 4.48 3.06 -12.77
N LYS A 74 4.14 4.03 -13.63
CA LYS A 74 2.84 4.07 -14.31
C LYS A 74 2.49 2.69 -14.92
N GLY A 75 1.29 2.20 -14.64
CA GLY A 75 0.77 0.92 -15.14
C GLY A 75 1.25 -0.32 -14.38
N THR A 76 2.11 -0.18 -13.38
CA THR A 76 2.61 -1.32 -12.59
C THR A 76 1.51 -1.87 -11.70
N THR A 77 1.40 -3.20 -11.67
CA THR A 77 0.49 -3.95 -10.79
C THR A 77 1.27 -5.05 -10.09
N LYS A 78 1.21 -5.14 -8.76
CA LYS A 78 1.98 -6.12 -7.96
C LYS A 78 1.20 -6.62 -6.75
N LYS A 79 1.47 -7.86 -6.37
CA LYS A 79 1.15 -8.38 -5.04
C LYS A 79 2.25 -7.94 -4.06
N ILE A 80 1.86 -7.38 -2.92
CA ILE A 80 2.73 -6.92 -1.85
C ILE A 80 2.71 -7.97 -0.74
N ARG A 81 3.86 -8.59 -0.47
CA ARG A 81 3.99 -9.52 0.66
C ARG A 81 3.84 -8.74 1.96
N ASN A 82 3.04 -9.30 2.86
CA ASN A 82 2.82 -8.80 4.21
C ASN A 82 2.77 -9.98 5.16
N TRP A 83 2.99 -9.71 6.45
CA TRP A 83 2.77 -10.63 7.57
C TRP A 83 1.80 -10.00 8.57
N THR A 84 0.83 -9.24 8.07
CA THR A 84 -0.12 -8.52 8.92
C THR A 84 -0.90 -9.49 9.79
N TYR A 85 -1.52 -10.49 9.15
CA TYR A 85 -2.36 -11.46 9.83
C TYR A 85 -1.53 -12.43 10.69
N GLU A 86 -0.43 -12.93 10.17
CA GLU A 86 0.47 -13.88 10.84
C GLU A 86 1.12 -13.28 12.09
N ARG A 87 1.26 -11.96 12.14
CA ARG A 87 1.75 -11.23 13.33
C ARG A 87 0.62 -10.76 14.25
N GLY A 88 -0.63 -11.10 13.95
CA GLY A 88 -1.80 -10.77 14.77
C GLY A 88 -2.25 -9.31 14.67
N PHE A 89 -1.87 -8.59 13.62
CA PHE A 89 -2.39 -7.25 13.35
C PHE A 89 -3.74 -7.31 12.64
N LYS A 90 -4.58 -6.31 12.90
CA LYS A 90 -5.96 -6.25 12.36
C LYS A 90 -6.11 -5.32 11.16
N TYR A 91 -5.18 -4.38 11.00
CA TYR A 91 -5.25 -3.36 9.97
C TYR A 91 -3.92 -3.20 9.26
N GLU A 92 -3.99 -3.03 7.95
CA GLU A 92 -2.86 -2.81 7.05
C GLU A 92 -3.01 -1.47 6.34
N ALA A 93 -1.88 -0.86 6.00
CA ALA A 93 -1.77 0.24 5.05
C ALA A 93 -0.53 0.02 4.18
N ILE A 94 -0.44 0.74 3.08
CA ILE A 94 0.75 0.76 2.23
C ILE A 94 1.55 2.01 2.53
N PHE A 95 2.80 1.81 2.93
CA PHE A 95 3.78 2.87 3.06
C PHE A 95 4.45 3.11 1.72
N MET A 96 4.65 4.38 1.36
CA MET A 96 5.13 4.81 0.06
C MET A 96 6.21 5.88 0.20
N SER A 97 7.31 5.72 -0.54
CA SER A 97 8.41 6.69 -0.59
C SER A 97 8.76 7.02 -2.04
N PRO A 98 8.78 8.31 -2.43
CA PRO A 98 9.29 8.70 -3.74
C PRO A 98 10.77 8.32 -3.87
N ASN A 99 11.17 7.86 -5.05
CA ASN A 99 12.57 7.48 -5.32
C ASN A 99 13.46 8.67 -5.73
N TYR A 100 12.88 9.87 -5.80
CA TYR A 100 13.53 11.11 -6.19
C TYR A 100 13.22 12.22 -5.18
N GLY A 101 14.10 13.22 -5.09
CA GLY A 101 13.99 14.31 -4.11
C GLY A 101 13.05 15.46 -4.52
N HIS A 102 12.30 15.33 -5.61
CA HIS A 102 11.37 16.36 -6.09
C HIS A 102 9.90 15.99 -5.84
N LYS A 103 9.01 16.95 -6.10
CA LYS A 103 7.57 16.79 -5.98
C LYS A 103 7.06 15.71 -6.95
N MET A 104 6.41 14.69 -6.41
CA MET A 104 5.82 13.60 -7.17
C MET A 104 4.35 13.46 -6.82
N HIS A 105 3.50 13.25 -7.82
CA HIS A 105 2.10 12.87 -7.65
C HIS A 105 1.90 11.45 -8.18
N ALA A 106 1.16 10.63 -7.45
CA ALA A 106 0.79 9.28 -7.88
C ALA A 106 -0.62 8.90 -7.41
N GLU A 107 -1.26 8.09 -8.24
CA GLU A 107 -2.61 7.58 -8.01
C GLU A 107 -2.66 6.08 -8.34
N GLY A 108 -3.68 5.42 -7.80
CA GLY A 108 -3.87 4.01 -8.07
C GLY A 108 -4.92 3.35 -7.21
N LEU A 109 -4.86 2.03 -7.18
CA LEU A 109 -5.72 1.16 -6.42
C LEU A 109 -4.89 0.27 -5.50
N TRP A 110 -5.39 -0.02 -4.31
CA TRP A 110 -4.80 -1.05 -3.47
C TRP A 110 -5.86 -1.78 -2.63
N SER A 111 -5.56 -3.00 -2.22
CA SER A 111 -6.44 -3.83 -1.39
C SER A 111 -5.60 -4.61 -0.37
N PRO A 112 -6.02 -4.69 0.91
CA PRO A 112 -5.26 -5.39 1.95
C PRO A 112 -5.30 -6.91 1.76
N ASP A 113 -6.38 -7.45 1.18
CA ASP A 113 -6.45 -8.85 0.80
C ASP A 113 -6.56 -8.96 -0.73
N SER A 114 -5.84 -9.90 -1.32
CA SER A 114 -5.88 -10.19 -2.75
C SER A 114 -6.60 -11.52 -2.92
N ILE A 115 -7.70 -11.52 -3.67
CA ILE A 115 -8.28 -12.75 -4.22
C ILE A 115 -7.23 -13.45 -5.12
#